data_AF-A0A7W0XT61-F1
#
_entry.id   AF-A0A7W0XT61-F1
#
_cell.length_a   1.000
_cell.length_b   1.000
_cell.length_c   1.000
_cell.angle_alpha   90.00
_cell.angle_beta   90.00
_cell.angle_gamma   90.00
#
_symmetry.space_group_name_H-M   'P 1'
#
loop_
_entity.id
_entity.type
_entity.pdbx_description
1 polymer ?
#
loop_
_entity_poly.entity_id
_entity_poly.type
_entity_poly.pdbx_seq_one_letter_code
_entity_poly.pdbx_strand_id
1 'polypeptide(L)'
;MARNFTETIENGLFVESLSLQRSLAVSTVVAFGDSITNGVGSDTDADNRYPDYLAERYLALPPAQRKGVANEGISGNRVTRTGAGQAAVTRLQRDALEQPGVETVILLEGINDLNTGVTADQVIRGYRDLIGQAHADGT
;
A
#
# COMPACT_ATOMS: atom_id res chain seq x y z
N MET A 1 1.79 -31.87 -11.22
CA MET A 1 2.65 -32.23 -10.08
C MET A 1 3.69 -31.13 -9.91
N ALA A 2 3.77 -30.49 -8.75
CA ALA A 2 4.83 -29.54 -8.45
C ALA A 2 6.17 -30.30 -8.37
N ARG A 3 7.23 -29.77 -8.97
CA ARG A 3 8.58 -30.30 -8.81
C ARG A 3 9.16 -29.76 -7.51
N ASN A 4 9.80 -30.62 -6.72
CA ASN A 4 10.51 -30.21 -5.51
C ASN A 4 11.69 -29.31 -5.90
N PHE A 5 11.99 -28.32 -5.06
CA PHE A 5 13.21 -27.51 -5.20
C PHE A 5 14.44 -28.41 -5.01
N THR A 6 15.39 -28.37 -5.95
CA THR A 6 16.61 -29.22 -5.96
C THR A 6 17.88 -28.45 -5.57
N GLU A 7 17.78 -27.16 -5.27
CA GLU A 7 18.91 -26.29 -4.95
C GLU A 7 18.62 -25.48 -3.68
N THR A 8 19.67 -25.22 -2.90
CA THR A 8 19.62 -24.33 -1.74
C THR A 8 19.68 -22.88 -2.21
N ILE A 9 18.66 -22.10 -1.88
CA ILE A 9 18.63 -20.65 -2.14
C ILE A 9 19.06 -19.96 -0.85
N GLU A 10 20.18 -19.24 -0.90
CA GLU A 10 20.73 -18.51 0.27
C GLU A 10 20.11 -17.12 0.48
N ASN A 11 19.28 -16.68 -0.48
CA ASN A 11 18.56 -15.41 -0.42
C ASN A 11 17.07 -15.62 -0.08
N GLY A 12 16.49 -14.69 0.66
CA GLY A 12 15.05 -14.68 0.90
C GLY A 12 14.28 -14.53 -0.41
N LEU A 13 13.41 -15.48 -0.72
CA LEU A 13 12.41 -15.31 -1.77
C LEU A 13 11.34 -14.35 -1.26
N PHE A 14 11.04 -13.30 -2.04
CA PHE A 14 9.91 -12.43 -1.76
C PHE A 14 8.97 -12.42 -2.96
N VAL A 15 7.67 -12.34 -2.69
CA VAL A 15 6.64 -12.07 -3.68
C VAL A 15 6.35 -10.57 -3.57
N GLU A 16 6.54 -9.83 -4.66
CA GLU A 16 6.29 -8.38 -4.70
C GLU A 16 4.78 -8.08 -4.67
N SER A 17 4.00 -8.80 -5.47
CA SER A 17 2.54 -8.67 -5.48
C SER A 17 1.86 -9.95 -5.97
N LEU A 18 0.59 -10.12 -5.60
CA LEU A 18 -0.31 -11.12 -6.15
C LEU A 18 -1.64 -10.45 -6.47
N SER A 19 -1.96 -10.35 -7.76
CA SER A 19 -3.26 -9.87 -8.24
C SER A 19 -4.10 -11.04 -8.77
N LEU A 20 -5.40 -11.03 -8.47
CA LEU A 20 -6.35 -12.04 -8.94
C LEU A 20 -7.34 -11.40 -9.90
N GLN A 21 -7.36 -11.87 -11.13
CA GLN A 21 -8.33 -11.42 -12.13
C GLN A 21 -9.65 -12.17 -11.94
N ARG A 22 -10.74 -11.44 -11.72
CA ARG A 22 -12.11 -11.99 -11.70
C ARG A 22 -12.81 -11.70 -13.03
N SER A 23 -13.81 -12.52 -13.36
CA SER A 23 -14.66 -12.31 -14.55
C SER A 23 -15.55 -11.06 -14.45
N LEU A 24 -15.69 -10.49 -13.25
CA LEU A 24 -16.34 -9.21 -12.99
C LEU A 24 -15.26 -8.21 -12.60
N ALA A 25 -15.34 -6.99 -13.15
CA ALA A 25 -14.48 -5.88 -12.71
C ALA A 25 -14.73 -5.61 -11.22
N VAL A 26 -13.65 -5.61 -10.42
CA VAL A 26 -13.68 -5.29 -8.99
C VAL A 26 -12.78 -4.07 -8.81
N SER A 27 -13.32 -3.00 -8.23
CA SER A 27 -12.51 -1.84 -7.86
C SER A 27 -11.59 -2.17 -6.68
N THR A 28 -10.42 -1.56 -6.64
CA THR A 28 -9.42 -1.74 -5.59
C THR A 28 -9.26 -0.44 -4.80
N VAL A 29 -9.18 -0.58 -3.47
CA VAL A 29 -8.74 0.47 -2.56
C VAL A 29 -7.31 0.16 -2.15
N VAL A 30 -6.39 1.10 -2.35
CA VAL A 30 -4.99 0.94 -1.92
C VAL A 30 -4.78 1.71 -0.62
N ALA A 31 -4.40 1.00 0.44
CA ALA A 31 -3.92 1.59 1.68
C ALA A 31 -2.41 1.84 1.55
N PHE A 32 -2.01 3.10 1.39
CA PHE A 32 -0.65 3.52 1.08
C PHE A 32 -0.06 4.32 2.23
N GLY A 33 1.11 3.92 2.74
CA GLY A 33 1.72 4.66 3.83
C GLY A 33 2.87 3.96 4.53
N ASP A 34 2.98 4.21 5.85
CA ASP A 34 4.11 3.75 6.66
C ASP A 34 3.81 2.51 7.52
N SER A 35 4.55 2.35 8.62
CA SER A 35 4.41 1.27 9.61
C SER A 35 3.00 1.09 10.16
N ILE A 36 2.22 2.17 10.27
CA ILE A 36 0.84 2.10 10.76
C ILE A 36 -0.04 1.36 9.76
N THR A 37 0.17 1.62 8.47
CA THR A 37 -0.50 0.91 7.37
C THR A 37 0.05 -0.50 7.19
N ASN A 38 1.37 -0.67 7.31
CA ASN A 38 2.01 -1.99 7.23
C ASN A 38 1.53 -2.95 8.33
N GLY A 39 1.17 -2.42 9.50
CA GLY A 39 0.64 -3.20 10.62
C GLY A 39 1.63 -3.42 11.76
N VAL A 40 2.59 -2.53 11.99
CA VAL A 40 3.50 -2.66 13.13
C VAL A 40 2.70 -2.59 14.44
N GLY A 41 2.89 -3.60 15.29
CA GLY A 41 2.15 -3.76 16.55
C GLY A 41 0.90 -4.65 16.45
N SER A 42 0.55 -5.10 15.24
CA SER A 42 -0.43 -6.18 15.04
C SER A 42 0.17 -7.54 15.42
N ASP A 43 -0.71 -8.48 15.72
CA ASP A 43 -0.31 -9.86 16.00
C ASP A 43 0.10 -10.56 14.69
N THR A 44 1.15 -11.37 14.75
CA THR A 44 1.62 -12.16 13.60
C THR A 44 0.50 -13.07 13.09
N ASP A 45 0.26 -13.04 11.78
CA ASP A 45 -0.73 -13.86 11.08
C ASP A 45 -2.17 -13.75 11.62
N ALA A 46 -2.51 -12.63 12.28
CA ALA A 46 -3.84 -12.43 12.87
C ALA A 46 -4.78 -11.59 11.99
N ASP A 47 -4.29 -11.04 10.87
CA ASP A 47 -5.04 -10.17 9.96
C ASP A 47 -5.85 -9.08 10.70
N ASN A 48 -5.22 -8.44 11.70
CA ASN A 48 -5.85 -7.44 12.56
C ASN A 48 -5.30 -6.02 12.33
N ARG A 49 -4.83 -5.72 11.12
CA ARG A 49 -4.40 -4.38 10.70
C ARG A 49 -5.61 -3.60 10.18
N TYR A 50 -5.56 -2.27 10.16
CA TYR A 50 -6.70 -1.50 9.64
C TYR A 50 -7.08 -1.83 8.18
N PRO A 51 -6.14 -2.15 7.25
CA PRO A 51 -6.51 -2.56 5.90
C PRO A 51 -7.24 -3.91 5.88
N ASP A 52 -6.92 -4.84 6.80
CA ASP A 52 -7.61 -6.13 6.92
C ASP A 52 -9.06 -5.90 7.37
N TYR A 53 -9.28 -5.09 8.41
CA TYR A 53 -10.63 -4.72 8.84
C TYR A 53 -11.43 -4.00 7.75
N LEU A 54 -10.77 -3.20 6.90
CA LEU A 54 -11.42 -2.59 5.74
C LEU A 54 -11.82 -3.65 4.71
N ALA A 55 -10.94 -4.63 4.44
CA ALA A 55 -11.24 -5.75 3.55
C ALA A 55 -12.43 -6.57 4.05
N GLU A 56 -12.46 -6.91 5.35
CA GLU A 56 -13.58 -7.62 5.99
C GLU A 56 -14.90 -6.86 5.83
N ARG A 57 -14.88 -5.53 6.03
CA ARG A 57 -16.07 -4.69 5.83
C ARG A 57 -16.56 -4.73 4.38
N TYR A 58 -15.67 -4.66 3.39
CA TYR A 58 -16.06 -4.80 1.98
C TYR A 58 -16.59 -6.21 1.68
N LEU A 59 -16.01 -7.26 2.25
CA LEU A 59 -16.50 -8.64 2.06
C LEU A 59 -17.90 -8.87 2.63
N ALA A 60 -18.25 -8.17 3.72
CA ALA A 60 -19.58 -8.20 4.31
C ALA A 60 -20.66 -7.48 3.47
N LEU A 61 -20.28 -6.68 2.48
CA LEU A 61 -21.22 -6.00 1.57
C LEU A 61 -21.79 -6.95 0.50
N PRO A 62 -22.92 -6.58 -0.13
CA PRO A 62 -23.43 -7.28 -1.32
C PRO A 62 -22.36 -7.39 -2.42
N PRO A 63 -22.33 -8.48 -3.22
CA PRO A 63 -21.28 -8.70 -4.22
C PRO A 63 -20.97 -7.52 -5.15
N ALA A 64 -21.99 -6.74 -5.54
CA ALA A 64 -21.86 -5.58 -6.41
C ALA A 64 -21.15 -4.36 -5.77
N GLN A 65 -20.97 -4.35 -4.45
CA GLN A 65 -20.33 -3.27 -3.70
C GLN A 65 -18.97 -3.67 -3.12
N ARG A 66 -18.54 -4.92 -3.33
CA ARG A 66 -17.27 -5.42 -2.80
C ARG A 66 -16.12 -4.78 -3.57
N LYS A 67 -15.11 -4.33 -2.83
CA LYS A 67 -13.85 -3.84 -3.38
C LYS A 67 -12.70 -4.71 -2.87
N GLY A 68 -11.64 -4.82 -3.66
CA GLY A 68 -10.35 -5.32 -3.19
C GLY A 68 -9.69 -4.30 -2.28
N VAL A 69 -8.83 -4.75 -1.36
CA VAL A 69 -7.98 -3.87 -0.54
C VAL A 69 -6.54 -4.34 -0.69
N ALA A 70 -5.67 -3.44 -1.15
CA ALA A 70 -4.23 -3.68 -1.23
C ALA A 70 -3.52 -2.89 -0.12
N ASN A 71 -2.63 -3.53 0.62
CA ASN A 71 -1.83 -2.89 1.65
C ASN A 71 -0.42 -2.61 1.13
N GLU A 72 -0.12 -1.34 0.89
CA GLU A 72 1.15 -0.82 0.38
C GLU A 72 1.89 0.00 1.46
N GLY A 73 1.74 -0.41 2.71
CA GLY A 73 2.43 0.15 3.85
C GLY A 73 3.89 -0.32 3.93
N ILE A 74 4.84 0.61 4.04
CA ILE A 74 6.26 0.32 4.25
C ILE A 74 6.70 0.89 5.60
N SER A 75 7.11 0.03 6.53
CA SER A 75 7.59 0.47 7.85
C SER A 75 8.71 1.50 7.76
N GLY A 76 8.56 2.63 8.45
CA GLY A 76 9.53 3.74 8.43
C GLY A 76 9.51 4.61 7.16
N ASN A 77 8.55 4.39 6.25
CA ASN A 77 8.43 5.17 5.03
C ASN A 77 8.03 6.63 5.30
N ARG A 78 8.38 7.48 4.33
CA ARG A 78 8.30 8.94 4.42
C ARG A 78 7.74 9.49 3.14
N VAL A 79 7.02 10.60 3.27
CA VAL A 79 6.48 11.35 2.15
C VAL A 79 7.60 11.88 1.26
N THR A 80 8.61 12.50 1.86
CA THR A 80 9.51 13.42 1.13
C THR A 80 10.90 12.85 0.80
N ARG A 81 11.35 11.81 1.50
CA ARG A 81 12.75 11.33 1.42
C ARG A 81 12.84 9.81 1.49
N THR A 82 13.66 9.24 0.63
CA THR A 82 13.99 7.81 0.68
C THR A 82 14.73 7.48 1.98
N GLY A 83 14.38 6.32 2.54
CA GLY A 83 14.92 5.80 3.80
C GLY A 83 14.71 4.28 3.86
N ALA A 84 13.83 3.82 4.76
CA ALA A 84 13.42 2.41 4.84
C ALA A 84 12.78 1.86 3.55
N GLY A 85 12.32 2.76 2.67
CA GLY A 85 11.90 2.49 1.31
C GLY A 85 12.01 3.76 0.46
N GLN A 86 11.65 3.67 -0.82
CA GLN A 86 11.54 4.85 -1.69
C GLN A 86 10.54 5.86 -1.11
N ALA A 87 10.80 7.15 -1.27
CA ALA A 87 9.86 8.19 -0.83
C ALA A 87 8.47 7.99 -1.44
N ALA A 88 7.42 8.30 -0.68
CA ALA A 88 6.03 8.17 -1.11
C ALA A 88 5.78 8.88 -2.45
N VAL A 89 6.27 10.13 -2.58
CA VAL A 89 6.14 10.95 -3.80
C VAL A 89 6.75 10.32 -5.04
N THR A 90 7.63 9.34 -4.88
CA THR A 90 8.33 8.63 -5.97
C THR A 90 7.72 7.26 -6.25
N ARG A 91 7.12 6.61 -5.26
CA ARG A 91 6.60 5.24 -5.40
C ARG A 91 5.09 5.16 -5.61
N LEU A 92 4.35 6.27 -5.43
CA LEU A 92 2.89 6.29 -5.54
C LEU A 92 2.39 5.67 -6.85
N GLN A 93 3.00 6.03 -8.00
CA GLN A 93 2.59 5.50 -9.30
C GLN A 93 2.64 3.97 -9.32
N ARG A 94 3.82 3.39 -9.07
CA ARG A 94 4.05 1.94 -9.11
C ARG A 94 3.22 1.20 -8.08
N ASP A 95 3.25 1.67 -6.83
CA ASP A 95 2.71 0.89 -5.71
C ASP A 95 1.20 1.05 -5.58
N ALA A 96 0.62 2.18 -5.99
CA ALA A 96 -0.80 2.46 -5.81
C ALA A 96 -1.56 2.67 -7.12
N LEU A 97 -1.12 3.60 -7.99
CA LEU A 97 -1.90 4.01 -9.15
C LEU A 97 -1.89 2.97 -10.28
N GLU A 98 -0.83 2.17 -10.38
CA GLU A 98 -0.74 1.05 -11.33
C GLU A 98 -1.40 -0.24 -10.80
N GLN A 99 -2.00 -0.22 -9.60
CA GLN A 99 -2.69 -1.39 -9.06
C GLN A 99 -3.96 -1.69 -9.87
N PRO A 100 -4.24 -2.97 -10.20
CA PRO A 100 -5.39 -3.33 -11.00
C PRO A 100 -6.71 -2.84 -10.40
N GLY A 101 -7.44 -2.04 -11.18
CA GLY A 101 -8.77 -1.53 -10.82
C GLY A 101 -8.77 -0.50 -9.69
N VAL A 102 -7.64 0.15 -9.39
CA VAL A 102 -7.60 1.21 -8.37
C VAL A 102 -8.62 2.31 -8.67
N GLU A 103 -9.36 2.69 -7.64
CA GLU A 103 -10.33 3.79 -7.67
C GLU A 103 -10.18 4.68 -6.43
N THR A 104 -9.40 4.26 -5.45
CA THR A 104 -9.25 4.98 -4.19
C THR A 104 -7.89 4.66 -3.58
N VAL A 105 -7.17 5.72 -3.19
CA VAL A 105 -5.95 5.61 -2.37
C VAL A 105 -6.23 6.22 -1.00
N ILE A 106 -6.00 5.44 0.05
CA ILE A 106 -5.97 5.92 1.44
C ILE A 106 -4.51 6.20 1.79
N LEU A 107 -4.17 7.48 1.91
CA LEU A 107 -2.83 7.93 2.29
C LEU A 107 -2.75 8.15 3.82
N LEU A 108 -1.91 7.38 4.49
CA LEU A 108 -1.57 7.58 5.91
C LEU A 108 -0.05 7.52 6.11
N GLU A 109 0.59 8.69 6.09
CA GLU A 109 2.05 8.81 6.12
C GLU A 109 2.50 10.15 6.71
N GLY A 110 3.81 10.32 6.93
CA GLY A 110 4.41 11.58 7.34
C GLY A 110 4.95 11.60 8.77
N ILE A 111 4.58 10.63 9.61
CA ILE A 111 5.09 10.57 10.99
C ILE A 111 6.62 10.43 11.02
N ASN A 112 7.19 9.70 10.05
CA ASN A 112 8.62 9.51 9.93
C ASN A 112 9.34 10.74 9.33
N ASP A 113 8.66 11.58 8.55
CA ASP A 113 9.19 12.87 8.11
C ASP A 113 9.38 13.80 9.31
N LEU A 114 8.35 13.89 10.17
CA LEU A 114 8.38 14.72 11.38
C LEU A 114 9.50 14.29 12.35
N ASN A 115 9.73 12.98 12.47
CA ASN A 115 10.80 12.43 13.30
C ASN A 115 12.22 12.71 12.77
N THR A 116 12.36 13.25 11.56
CA THR A 116 13.67 13.52 10.94
C THR A 116 13.93 14.99 10.62
N GLY A 117 13.16 15.89 11.24
CA GLY A 117 13.35 17.33 11.11
C GLY A 117 12.94 17.90 9.75
N VAL A 118 12.14 17.15 8.97
CA VAL A 118 11.48 17.67 7.77
C VAL A 118 10.44 18.71 8.22
N THR A 119 10.39 19.85 7.54
CA THR A 119 9.46 20.93 7.92
C THR A 119 8.04 20.58 7.48
N ALA A 120 7.04 21.12 8.18
CA ALA A 120 5.63 20.97 7.80
C ALA A 120 5.39 21.39 6.33
N ASP A 121 6.02 22.49 5.87
CA ASP A 121 5.92 22.94 4.49
C ASP A 121 6.44 21.94 3.46
N GLN A 122 7.51 21.21 3.80
CA GLN A 122 8.04 20.15 2.94
C GLN A 122 7.07 18.98 2.85
N VAL A 123 6.48 18.57 3.97
CA VAL A 123 5.46 17.50 3.99
C VAL A 123 4.21 17.94 3.22
N ILE A 124 3.73 19.16 3.44
CA ILE A 124 2.56 19.73 2.73
C ILE A 124 2.80 19.75 1.21
N ARG A 125 4.01 20.14 0.77
CA ARG A 125 4.35 20.07 -0.66
C ARG A 125 4.32 18.64 -1.17
N GLY A 126 4.92 17.69 -0.46
CA GLY A 126 4.87 16.27 -0.84
C GLY A 126 3.43 15.74 -0.92
N TYR A 127 2.56 16.11 0.02
CA TYR A 127 1.13 15.78 -0.05
C TYR A 127 0.44 16.36 -1.28
N ARG A 128 0.72 17.62 -1.62
CA ARG A 128 0.18 18.24 -2.85
C ARG A 128 0.69 17.53 -4.10
N ASP A 129 1.94 17.10 -4.12
CA ASP A 129 2.50 16.35 -5.24
C ASP A 129 1.83 14.97 -5.38
N LEU A 130 1.58 14.26 -4.28
CA LEU A 130 0.85 12.99 -4.26
C LEU A 130 -0.59 13.16 -4.76
N ILE A 131 -1.31 14.18 -4.26
CA ILE A 131 -2.67 14.49 -4.69
C ILE A 131 -2.70 14.86 -6.18
N GLY A 132 -1.72 15.64 -6.64
CA GLY A 132 -1.59 16.00 -8.05
C GLY A 132 -1.37 14.78 -8.95
N GLN A 133 -0.54 13.84 -8.53
CA GLN A 133 -0.33 12.57 -9.22
C GLN A 133 -1.61 11.73 -9.30
N ALA A 134 -2.31 11.54 -8.18
CA ALA A 134 -3.56 10.76 -8.14
C ALA A 134 -4.63 11.35 -9.07
N HIS A 135 -4.88 12.66 -8.99
CA HIS A 135 -5.85 13.33 -9.86
C HIS A 135 -5.46 13.27 -11.35
N ALA A 136 -4.17 13.28 -11.68
CA ALA A 136 -3.70 13.14 -13.06
C ALA A 136 -3.96 11.74 -13.63
N ASP A 137 -3.94 10.71 -12.78
CA ASP A 137 -4.21 9.31 -13.13
C ASP A 137 -5.72 8.97 -13.06
N GLY A 138 -6.56 9.92 -12.64
CA GLY A 138 -8.02 9.76 -12.56
C GLY A 138 -8.52 9.07 -11.29
N THR A 139 -7.69 9.04 -10.24
CA THR A 139 -8.02 8.56 -8.89
C THR A 139 -8.26 9.70 -7.92
#